data_AF-A0A965ARX3-F1
#
_entry.id   AF-A0A965ARX3-F1
#
_cell.length_a   1.000
_cell.length_b   1.000
_cell.length_c   1.000
_cell.angle_alpha   90.00
_cell.angle_beta   90.00
_cell.angle_gamma   90.00
#
_symmetry.space_group_name_H-M   'P 1'
#
loop_
_entity.id
_entity.type
_entity.pdbx_description
1 polymer ?
#
loop_
_entity_poly.entity_id
_entity_poly.type
_entity_poly.pdbx_seq_one_letter_code
_entity_poly.pdbx_strand_id
1 'polypeptide(L)'
;MLGTVHTSCKDCIFAIYSDKTQTDCSFDKIKKLKEKGVEVNESFDEEKEFYVINNHACMTYRPQSFLEGKTFEEAKESARQRSSVRVGCLVMIKENQENLIRIIDSICNQTKQFSEVIFCANPEVQPSKIMKVLNDKKVTFKWSIRHIVDNEYVGDVSINIAMQKTNCTYMSVFTSDFIIPNKFVEQIDIALNDNMERFLLLEAIDSENNGLTFQSFIFNALRGNEDAVVDDDSEKAANTIVEKIKYVATTQNLTCMIKKCEEICPCINSQK
;
A
#
# COMPACT_ATOMS: atom_id res chain seq x y z
N MET A 1 -9.56 -17.74 -9.46
CA MET A 1 -9.18 -16.95 -10.64
C MET A 1 -9.46 -15.49 -10.35
N LEU A 2 -8.42 -14.65 -10.25
CA LEU A 2 -8.61 -13.20 -10.29
C LEU A 2 -9.10 -12.86 -11.70
N GLY A 3 -10.25 -12.19 -11.83
CA GLY A 3 -10.78 -11.80 -13.13
C GLY A 3 -9.77 -10.93 -13.88
N THR A 4 -9.68 -11.09 -15.21
CA THR A 4 -8.81 -10.24 -16.03
C THR A 4 -9.40 -8.83 -16.06
N VAL A 5 -8.58 -7.84 -15.72
CA VAL A 5 -8.97 -6.43 -15.76
C VAL A 5 -8.28 -5.79 -16.95
N HIS A 6 -9.09 -5.20 -17.83
CA HIS A 6 -8.61 -4.45 -18.99
C HIS A 6 -9.04 -3.00 -18.83
N THR A 7 -8.15 -2.05 -19.13
CA THR A 7 -8.50 -0.64 -19.21
C THR A 7 -8.36 -0.15 -20.64
N SER A 8 -9.49 0.18 -21.28
CA SER A 8 -9.49 0.89 -22.56
C SER A 8 -9.22 2.38 -22.35
N CYS A 9 -8.26 2.94 -23.09
CA CYS A 9 -7.94 4.36 -23.04
C CYS A 9 -8.84 5.23 -23.94
N LYS A 10 -9.70 4.63 -24.77
CA LYS A 10 -10.50 5.30 -25.81
C LYS A 10 -11.14 6.61 -25.34
N ASP A 11 -11.90 6.56 -24.26
CA ASP A 11 -12.71 7.69 -23.77
C ASP A 11 -12.06 8.42 -22.57
N CYS A 12 -10.76 8.20 -22.36
CA CYS A 12 -10.03 8.84 -21.28
C CYS A 12 -9.69 10.29 -21.65
N ILE A 13 -10.09 11.25 -20.81
CA ILE A 13 -9.77 12.68 -21.00
C ILE A 13 -8.27 12.96 -20.99
N PHE A 14 -7.47 12.06 -20.42
CA PHE A 14 -6.03 12.21 -20.30
C PHE A 14 -5.27 11.55 -21.46
N ALA A 15 -5.94 10.87 -22.38
CA ALA A 15 -5.30 10.30 -23.57
C ALA A 15 -4.88 11.42 -24.53
N ILE A 16 -3.66 11.31 -25.06
CA ILE A 16 -3.09 12.25 -26.03
C ILE A 16 -3.17 11.60 -27.41
N TYR A 17 -3.77 12.29 -28.36
CA TYR A 17 -3.96 11.82 -29.74
C TYR A 17 -3.21 12.72 -30.72
N SER A 18 -2.64 12.11 -31.75
CA SER A 18 -2.25 12.78 -32.99
C SER A 18 -3.25 12.33 -34.07
N ASP A 19 -4.07 13.27 -34.56
CA ASP A 19 -5.24 12.98 -35.40
C ASP A 19 -6.19 11.97 -34.75
N LYS A 20 -6.17 10.71 -35.20
CA LYS A 20 -7.00 9.61 -34.71
C LYS A 20 -6.25 8.58 -33.89
N THR A 21 -4.93 8.68 -33.81
CA THR A 21 -4.07 7.69 -33.16
C THR A 21 -3.62 8.18 -31.81
N GLN A 22 -3.89 7.41 -30.75
CA GLN A 22 -3.38 7.70 -29.43
C GLN A 22 -1.86 7.53 -29.41
N THR A 23 -1.15 8.57 -29.00
CA THR A 23 0.31 8.56 -28.89
C THR A 23 0.79 8.38 -27.46
N ASP A 24 0.03 8.89 -26.46
CA ASP A 24 0.36 8.73 -25.04
C ASP A 24 -0.83 9.07 -24.11
N CYS A 25 -0.57 9.35 -22.83
CA CYS A 25 -1.46 10.02 -21.90
C CYS A 25 -0.72 11.11 -21.10
N SER A 26 -1.46 12.06 -20.54
CA SER A 26 -0.90 13.20 -19.79
C SER A 26 -0.24 12.84 -18.46
N PHE A 27 -0.28 11.57 -18.07
CA PHE A 27 0.43 11.00 -16.92
C PHE A 27 1.69 10.21 -17.30
N ASP A 28 2.03 10.12 -18.60
CA ASP A 28 3.20 9.36 -19.09
C ASP A 28 3.20 7.91 -18.56
N LYS A 29 2.02 7.29 -18.52
CA LYS A 29 1.85 5.93 -17.98
C LYS A 29 2.06 4.86 -19.02
N ILE A 30 1.76 5.13 -20.30
CA ILE A 30 1.80 4.13 -21.35
C ILE A 30 3.22 3.60 -21.52
N LYS A 31 4.19 4.50 -21.65
CA LYS A 31 5.61 4.16 -21.76
C LYS A 31 6.11 3.39 -20.53
N LYS A 32 5.83 3.91 -19.32
CA LYS A 32 6.26 3.29 -18.06
C LYS A 32 5.68 1.89 -17.86
N LEU A 33 4.41 1.69 -18.22
CA LEU A 33 3.77 0.37 -18.15
C LEU A 33 4.46 -0.64 -19.08
N LYS A 34 4.75 -0.24 -20.33
CA LYS A 34 5.48 -1.08 -21.29
C LYS A 34 6.89 -1.43 -20.78
N GLU A 35 7.63 -0.45 -20.23
CA GLU A 35 8.96 -0.66 -19.63
C GLU A 35 8.94 -1.61 -18.43
N LYS A 36 7.82 -1.68 -17.70
CA LYS A 36 7.59 -2.60 -16.58
C LYS A 36 7.01 -3.96 -17.03
N GLY A 37 6.97 -4.23 -18.33
CA GLY A 37 6.48 -5.49 -18.89
C GLY A 37 4.97 -5.67 -18.79
N VAL A 38 4.21 -4.59 -18.57
CA VAL A 38 2.74 -4.63 -18.67
C VAL A 38 2.36 -4.64 -20.16
N GLU A 39 1.50 -5.59 -20.53
CA GLU A 39 0.99 -5.70 -21.88
C GLU A 39 0.05 -4.53 -22.19
N VAL A 40 0.45 -3.69 -23.15
CA VAL A 40 -0.33 -2.55 -23.64
C VAL A 40 -0.48 -2.71 -25.15
N ASN A 41 -1.68 -3.10 -25.57
CA ASN A 41 -1.98 -3.37 -26.97
C ASN A 41 -2.60 -2.14 -27.64
N GLU A 42 -2.34 -1.98 -28.93
CA GLU A 42 -3.05 -1.04 -29.78
C GLU A 42 -4.35 -1.69 -30.25
N SER A 43 -5.43 -0.93 -30.19
CA SER A 43 -6.76 -1.31 -30.63
C SER A 43 -7.34 -0.17 -31.44
N PHE A 44 -8.35 -0.44 -32.26
CA PHE A 44 -9.01 0.60 -33.04
C PHE A 44 -10.50 0.32 -33.17
N ASP A 45 -11.24 1.38 -33.46
CA ASP A 45 -12.59 1.30 -33.99
C ASP A 45 -12.71 2.19 -35.24
N GLU A 46 -13.93 2.46 -35.70
CA GLU A 46 -14.17 3.30 -36.88
C GLU A 46 -13.71 4.75 -36.69
N GLU A 47 -13.56 5.21 -35.44
CA GLU A 47 -13.26 6.59 -35.10
C GLU A 47 -11.79 6.81 -34.76
N LYS A 48 -11.18 5.95 -33.93
CA LYS A 48 -9.87 6.17 -33.30
C LYS A 48 -9.08 4.89 -33.08
N GLU A 49 -7.76 5.03 -33.05
CA GLU A 49 -6.81 4.02 -32.56
C GLU A 49 -6.39 4.40 -31.13
N PHE A 50 -6.48 3.47 -30.19
CA PHE A 50 -6.26 3.72 -28.76
C PHE A 50 -5.58 2.54 -28.08
N TYR A 51 -5.00 2.79 -26.90
CA TYR A 51 -4.37 1.74 -26.11
C TYR A 51 -5.37 0.97 -25.25
N VAL A 52 -5.13 -0.34 -25.11
CA VAL A 52 -5.78 -1.22 -24.14
C VAL A 52 -4.71 -1.78 -23.21
N ILE A 53 -4.82 -1.47 -21.92
CA ILE A 53 -3.91 -1.94 -20.89
C ILE A 53 -4.45 -3.26 -20.34
N ASN A 54 -3.73 -4.36 -20.53
CA ASN A 54 -4.15 -5.69 -20.13
C ASN A 54 -3.67 -6.04 -18.72
N ASN A 55 -4.54 -6.74 -17.97
CA ASN A 55 -4.27 -7.20 -16.60
C ASN A 55 -3.82 -6.07 -15.65
N HIS A 56 -4.31 -4.86 -15.89
CA HIS A 56 -3.97 -3.68 -15.11
C HIS A 56 -5.09 -2.62 -15.17
N ALA A 57 -5.49 -2.14 -14.00
CA ALA A 57 -6.46 -1.06 -13.86
C ALA A 57 -5.75 0.29 -13.87
N CYS A 58 -6.08 1.19 -14.80
CA CYS A 58 -5.56 2.56 -14.75
C CYS A 58 -6.38 3.41 -13.76
N MET A 59 -5.82 3.65 -12.56
CA MET A 59 -6.51 4.40 -11.49
C MET A 59 -6.84 5.86 -11.87
N THR A 60 -6.16 6.41 -12.89
CA THR A 60 -6.35 7.77 -13.40
C THR A 60 -7.30 7.85 -14.60
N TYR A 61 -7.82 6.74 -15.11
CA TYR A 61 -8.80 6.78 -16.21
C TYR A 61 -10.03 7.59 -15.81
N ARG A 62 -10.43 8.57 -16.62
CA ARG A 62 -11.62 9.39 -16.37
C ARG A 62 -12.37 9.68 -17.68
N PRO A 63 -13.70 9.54 -17.72
CA PRO A 63 -14.51 9.92 -18.87
C PRO A 63 -14.66 11.45 -18.98
N GLN A 64 -15.17 11.92 -20.12
CA GLN A 64 -15.38 13.35 -20.40
C GLN A 64 -16.15 14.10 -19.32
N SER A 65 -17.15 13.46 -18.69
CA SER A 65 -17.95 14.06 -17.61
C SER A 65 -17.12 14.47 -16.39
N PHE A 66 -15.90 13.94 -16.22
CA PHE A 66 -15.02 14.33 -15.14
C PHE A 66 -14.45 15.76 -15.27
N LEU A 67 -14.51 16.34 -16.48
CA LEU A 67 -14.12 17.73 -16.76
C LEU A 67 -15.23 18.75 -16.47
N GLU A 68 -16.45 18.31 -16.14
CA GLU A 68 -17.57 19.22 -15.89
C GLU A 68 -17.23 20.20 -14.75
N GLY A 69 -17.24 21.49 -15.07
CA GLY A 69 -16.93 22.56 -14.12
C GLY A 69 -15.46 22.68 -13.71
N LYS A 70 -14.53 22.06 -14.44
CA LYS A 70 -13.08 22.09 -14.16
C LYS A 70 -12.26 22.37 -15.42
N THR A 71 -11.12 23.01 -15.23
CA THR A 71 -10.05 23.01 -16.23
C THR A 71 -9.40 21.63 -16.33
N PHE A 72 -8.65 21.41 -17.41
CA PHE A 72 -7.89 20.17 -17.59
C PHE A 72 -6.88 19.93 -16.45
N GLU A 73 -6.17 20.97 -16.01
CA GLU A 73 -5.18 20.84 -14.93
C GLU A 73 -5.84 20.53 -13.58
N GLU A 74 -6.96 21.18 -13.24
CA GLU A 74 -7.73 20.85 -12.04
C GLU A 74 -8.26 19.42 -12.08
N ALA A 75 -8.73 18.95 -13.25
CA ALA A 75 -9.15 17.57 -13.42
C ALA A 75 -7.98 16.59 -13.28
N LYS A 76 -6.81 16.91 -13.85
CA LYS A 76 -5.59 16.10 -13.74
C LYS A 76 -5.13 15.99 -12.29
N GLU A 77 -5.06 17.11 -11.56
CA GLU A 77 -4.73 17.13 -10.14
C GLU A 77 -5.75 16.33 -9.32
N SER A 78 -7.05 16.56 -9.55
CA SER A 78 -8.13 15.83 -8.87
C SER A 78 -8.09 14.32 -9.13
N ALA A 79 -7.77 13.91 -10.36
CA ALA A 79 -7.61 12.50 -10.71
C ALA A 79 -6.41 11.88 -10.00
N ARG A 80 -5.27 12.58 -9.90
CA ARG A 80 -4.08 12.10 -9.20
C ARG A 80 -4.32 11.99 -7.69
N GLN A 81 -4.96 12.99 -7.09
CA GLN A 81 -5.34 12.97 -5.67
C GLN A 81 -6.29 11.80 -5.36
N ARG A 82 -7.32 11.59 -6.20
CA ARG A 82 -8.26 10.46 -6.03
C ARG A 82 -7.63 9.09 -6.28
N SER A 83 -6.53 9.03 -7.02
CA SER A 83 -5.77 7.79 -7.26
C SER A 83 -4.78 7.48 -6.14
N SER A 84 -4.62 8.39 -5.17
CA SER A 84 -3.71 8.23 -4.04
C SER A 84 -3.91 6.88 -3.36
N VAL A 85 -2.81 6.15 -3.16
CA VAL A 85 -2.85 4.89 -2.42
C VAL A 85 -3.24 5.16 -0.96
N ARG A 86 -4.05 4.25 -0.39
CA ARG A 86 -4.40 4.26 1.02
C ARG A 86 -3.45 3.33 1.79
N VAL A 87 -2.43 3.89 2.42
CA VAL A 87 -1.49 3.15 3.28
C VAL A 87 -1.92 3.34 4.73
N GLY A 88 -2.16 2.23 5.43
CA GLY A 88 -2.36 2.19 6.87
C GLY A 88 -1.04 1.97 7.60
N CYS A 89 -1.01 2.34 8.87
CA CYS A 89 0.11 2.10 9.78
C CYS A 89 -0.36 1.27 10.96
N LEU A 90 0.31 0.15 11.21
CA LEU A 90 0.19 -0.64 12.43
C LEU A 90 1.41 -0.36 13.29
N VAL A 91 1.19 0.19 14.49
CA VAL A 91 2.25 0.46 15.45
C VAL A 91 2.14 -0.51 16.62
N MET A 92 3.16 -1.33 16.77
CA MET A 92 3.37 -2.22 17.90
C MET A 92 3.97 -1.44 19.06
N ILE A 93 3.17 -1.20 20.11
CA ILE A 93 3.61 -0.40 21.25
C ILE A 93 4.35 -1.28 22.25
N LYS A 94 5.62 -0.94 22.49
CA LYS A 94 6.44 -1.44 23.60
C LYS A 94 6.32 -0.49 24.80
N GLU A 95 6.56 -0.97 26.01
CA GLU A 95 6.45 -0.15 27.23
C GLU A 95 7.58 0.91 27.31
N ASN A 96 7.40 2.05 26.63
CA ASN A 96 8.23 3.24 26.78
C ASN A 96 7.47 4.49 26.29
N GLN A 97 7.23 5.46 27.18
CA GLN A 97 6.48 6.67 26.87
C GLN A 97 7.22 7.62 25.90
N GLU A 98 8.55 7.71 25.98
CA GLU A 98 9.33 8.56 25.08
C GLU A 98 9.28 8.03 23.64
N ASN A 99 9.41 6.71 23.49
CA ASN A 99 9.28 6.03 22.20
C ASN A 99 7.90 6.26 21.59
N LEU A 100 6.83 6.12 22.39
CA LEU A 100 5.47 6.43 21.96
C LEU A 100 5.32 7.87 21.44
N ILE A 101 5.91 8.85 22.12
CA ILE A 101 5.87 10.25 21.66
C ILE A 101 6.61 10.40 20.34
N ARG A 102 7.81 9.80 20.22
CA ARG A 102 8.65 9.88 19.01
C ARG A 102 7.99 9.27 17.78
N ILE A 103 7.39 8.07 17.90
CA ILE A 103 6.70 7.45 16.78
C ILE A 103 5.48 8.27 16.36
N ILE A 104 4.68 8.78 17.30
CA ILE A 104 3.53 9.64 16.98
C ILE A 104 3.99 10.92 16.28
N ASP A 105 5.08 11.54 16.72
CA ASP A 105 5.67 12.69 16.04
C ASP A 105 6.11 12.37 14.61
N SER A 106 6.74 11.21 14.39
CA SER A 106 7.14 10.78 13.05
C SER A 106 5.95 10.55 12.11
N ILE A 107 4.81 10.10 12.65
CA ILE A 107 3.54 9.93 11.92
C ILE A 107 2.89 11.29 11.62
N CYS A 108 2.83 12.20 12.60
CA CYS A 108 2.31 13.55 12.41
C CYS A 108 3.09 14.33 11.34
N ASN A 109 4.39 14.10 11.24
CA ASN A 109 5.28 14.83 10.34
C ASN A 109 5.40 14.24 8.93
N GLN A 110 4.56 13.25 8.56
CA GLN A 110 4.57 12.72 7.21
C GLN A 110 4.16 13.79 6.18
N THR A 111 4.88 13.85 5.05
CA THR A 111 4.53 14.71 3.90
C THR A 111 3.20 14.29 3.27
N LYS A 112 2.92 12.98 3.33
CA LYS A 112 1.65 12.36 2.97
C LYS A 112 1.15 11.53 4.15
N GLN A 113 -0.03 11.83 4.66
CA GLN A 113 -0.54 11.16 5.85
C GLN A 113 -0.94 9.70 5.60
N PHE A 114 -0.76 8.87 6.63
CA PHE A 114 -1.37 7.53 6.66
C PHE A 114 -2.90 7.66 6.65
N SER A 115 -3.57 6.72 5.97
CA SER A 115 -5.03 6.69 5.88
C SER A 115 -5.70 6.25 7.19
N GLU A 116 -5.00 5.44 7.97
CA GLU A 116 -5.42 4.94 9.26
C GLU A 116 -4.19 4.52 10.07
N VAL A 117 -4.18 4.79 11.37
CA VAL A 117 -3.14 4.34 12.29
C VAL A 117 -3.76 3.47 13.37
N ILE A 118 -3.25 2.24 13.52
CA ILE A 118 -3.70 1.27 14.51
C ILE A 118 -2.60 1.08 15.52
N PHE A 119 -2.85 1.50 16.76
CA PHE A 119 -1.92 1.28 17.86
C PHE A 119 -2.28 -0.03 18.56
N CYS A 120 -1.42 -1.05 18.44
CA CYS A 120 -1.54 -2.30 19.17
C CYS A 120 -0.78 -2.18 20.49
N ALA A 121 -1.52 -2.11 21.58
CA ALA A 121 -0.99 -2.08 22.94
C ALA A 121 -0.97 -3.50 23.52
N ASN A 122 0.19 -3.92 24.04
CA ASN A 122 0.32 -5.13 24.85
C ASN A 122 -0.34 -4.94 26.24
N PRO A 123 -0.47 -5.99 27.08
CA PRO A 123 -1.13 -5.89 28.38
C PRO A 123 -0.48 -4.89 29.35
N GLU A 124 0.81 -4.63 29.18
CA GLU A 124 1.61 -3.72 30.02
C GLU A 124 1.32 -2.24 29.68
N VAL A 125 0.87 -1.97 28.46
CA VAL A 125 0.62 -0.62 27.96
C VAL A 125 -0.83 -0.23 28.17
N GLN A 126 -1.06 0.67 29.12
CA GLN A 126 -2.38 1.26 29.35
C GLN A 126 -2.85 2.10 28.15
N PRO A 127 -4.00 1.78 27.53
CA PRO A 127 -4.54 2.54 26.40
C PRO A 127 -4.77 4.03 26.69
N SER A 128 -5.06 4.39 27.95
CA SER A 128 -5.24 5.77 28.39
C SER A 128 -3.98 6.62 28.20
N LYS A 129 -2.79 6.04 28.32
CA LYS A 129 -1.52 6.74 28.05
C LYS A 129 -1.40 7.11 26.58
N ILE A 130 -1.76 6.19 25.68
CA ILE A 130 -1.78 6.43 24.22
C ILE A 130 -2.79 7.53 23.89
N MET A 131 -4.03 7.40 24.38
CA MET A 131 -5.07 8.41 24.16
C MET A 131 -4.65 9.80 24.63
N LYS A 132 -3.99 9.90 25.80
CA LYS A 132 -3.48 11.16 26.32
C LYS A 132 -2.49 11.81 25.35
N VAL A 133 -1.48 11.08 24.88
CA VAL A 133 -0.48 11.62 23.93
C VAL A 133 -1.13 12.05 22.61
N LEU A 134 -2.07 11.26 22.08
CA LEU A 134 -2.79 11.60 20.85
C LEU A 134 -3.62 12.88 21.00
N ASN A 135 -4.31 13.04 22.14
CA ASN A 135 -5.11 14.23 22.45
C ASN A 135 -4.24 15.46 22.68
N ASP A 136 -3.15 15.34 23.44
CA ASP A 136 -2.22 16.43 23.73
C ASP A 136 -1.59 16.96 22.43
N LYS A 137 -1.29 16.08 21.48
CA LYS A 137 -0.77 16.44 20.15
C LYS A 137 -1.84 16.88 19.14
N LYS A 138 -3.13 16.78 19.49
CA LYS A 138 -4.26 17.13 18.60
C LYS A 138 -4.16 16.47 17.22
N VAL A 139 -3.88 15.17 17.20
CA VAL A 139 -3.70 14.41 15.94
C VAL A 139 -4.95 14.49 15.07
N THR A 140 -4.76 14.59 13.75
CA THR A 140 -5.86 14.77 12.77
C THR A 140 -6.09 13.55 11.88
N PHE A 141 -5.16 12.60 11.84
CA PHE A 141 -5.32 11.35 11.10
C PHE A 141 -6.32 10.42 11.79
N LYS A 142 -6.92 9.51 11.03
CA LYS A 142 -7.81 8.47 11.59
C LYS A 142 -6.98 7.49 12.41
N TRP A 143 -7.37 7.23 13.65
CA TRP A 143 -6.68 6.27 14.50
C TRP A 143 -7.61 5.36 15.30
N SER A 144 -7.08 4.22 15.73
CA SER A 144 -7.72 3.34 16.71
C SER A 144 -6.68 2.66 17.60
N ILE A 145 -7.10 2.21 18.77
CA ILE A 145 -6.28 1.43 19.68
C ILE A 145 -6.85 0.02 19.76
N ARG A 146 -5.96 -0.98 19.72
CA ARG A 146 -6.25 -2.39 19.96
C ARG A 146 -5.46 -2.79 21.19
N HIS A 147 -6.16 -3.08 22.29
CA HIS A 147 -5.53 -3.55 23.51
C HIS A 147 -5.60 -5.07 23.52
N ILE A 148 -4.43 -5.69 23.43
CA ILE A 148 -4.27 -7.14 23.41
C ILE A 148 -3.95 -7.54 24.84
N VAL A 149 -4.91 -8.17 25.51
CA VAL A 149 -4.83 -8.52 26.94
C VAL A 149 -4.08 -9.84 27.16
N ASP A 150 -3.98 -10.65 26.12
CA ASP A 150 -3.37 -11.98 26.17
C ASP A 150 -1.98 -11.94 25.54
N ASN A 151 -0.97 -12.36 26.31
CA ASN A 151 0.43 -12.41 25.89
C ASN A 151 0.67 -13.39 24.74
N GLU A 152 -0.24 -14.36 24.52
CA GLU A 152 -0.16 -15.28 23.38
C GLU A 152 -0.42 -14.58 22.03
N TYR A 153 -1.01 -13.38 22.04
CA TYR A 153 -1.40 -12.63 20.84
C TYR A 153 -0.46 -11.45 20.51
N VAL A 154 0.77 -11.48 21.02
CA VAL A 154 1.82 -10.47 20.75
C VAL A 154 2.58 -10.82 19.46
N GLY A 155 3.33 -9.86 18.90
CA GLY A 155 4.11 -10.08 17.67
C GLY A 155 3.23 -10.23 16.44
N ASP A 156 3.51 -11.19 15.57
CA ASP A 156 2.79 -11.37 14.31
C ASP A 156 1.29 -11.64 14.50
N VAL A 157 0.89 -12.33 15.57
CA VAL A 157 -0.53 -12.64 15.84
C VAL A 157 -1.36 -11.36 16.03
N SER A 158 -0.75 -10.29 16.57
CA SER A 158 -1.38 -8.99 16.74
C SER A 158 -1.80 -8.34 15.41
N ILE A 159 -1.13 -8.69 14.31
CA ILE A 159 -1.43 -8.20 12.97
C ILE A 159 -2.82 -8.68 12.55
N ASN A 160 -3.19 -9.93 12.87
CA ASN A 160 -4.54 -10.45 12.62
C ASN A 160 -5.60 -9.60 13.31
N ILE A 161 -5.38 -9.24 14.58
CA ILE A 161 -6.31 -8.43 15.38
C ILE A 161 -6.42 -7.02 14.80
N ALA A 162 -5.29 -6.43 14.39
CA ALA A 162 -5.26 -5.10 13.80
C ALA A 162 -6.04 -5.04 12.47
N MET A 163 -5.94 -6.08 11.65
CA MET A 163 -6.44 -6.07 10.27
C MET A 163 -7.95 -6.26 10.12
N GLN A 164 -8.68 -6.69 11.16
CA GLN A 164 -10.11 -7.09 11.07
C GLN A 164 -11.08 -6.02 10.54
N LYS A 165 -10.72 -4.73 10.53
CA LYS A 165 -11.64 -3.63 10.16
C LYS A 165 -10.98 -2.51 9.35
N THR A 166 -9.81 -2.75 8.75
CA THR A 166 -9.15 -1.72 7.96
C THR A 166 -9.68 -1.67 6.52
N ASN A 167 -9.79 -0.46 5.98
CA ASN A 167 -10.09 -0.23 4.57
C ASN A 167 -8.84 0.23 3.79
N CYS A 168 -7.65 0.16 4.39
CA CYS A 168 -6.42 0.53 3.70
C CYS A 168 -6.10 -0.47 2.58
N THR A 169 -5.52 0.01 1.49
CA THR A 169 -5.08 -0.84 0.38
C THR A 169 -3.83 -1.62 0.79
N TYR A 170 -2.92 -0.94 1.48
CA TYR A 170 -1.70 -1.50 2.06
C TYR A 170 -1.67 -1.23 3.56
N MET A 171 -1.04 -2.12 4.32
CA MET A 171 -0.72 -1.92 5.73
C MET A 171 0.79 -1.98 5.91
N SER A 172 1.34 -1.02 6.63
CA SER A 172 2.75 -0.98 7.00
C SER A 172 2.91 -1.20 8.50
N VAL A 173 3.89 -2.00 8.93
CA VAL A 173 4.13 -2.37 10.33
C VAL A 173 5.37 -1.65 10.85
N PHE A 174 5.26 -1.14 12.08
CA PHE A 174 6.35 -0.49 12.81
C PHE A 174 6.26 -0.79 14.30
N THR A 175 7.39 -0.73 14.99
CA THR A 175 7.46 -0.72 16.45
C THR A 175 7.57 0.71 16.98
N SER A 176 7.13 0.95 18.23
CA SER A 176 7.11 2.30 18.81
C SER A 176 8.49 2.94 19.00
N ASP A 177 9.57 2.16 18.98
CA ASP A 177 10.96 2.61 19.06
C ASP A 177 11.53 3.08 17.71
N PHE A 178 10.82 2.87 16.61
CA PHE A 178 11.24 3.29 15.27
C PHE A 178 10.83 4.74 14.97
N ILE A 179 11.61 5.46 14.17
CA ILE A 179 11.20 6.77 13.62
C ILE A 179 10.90 6.59 12.14
N ILE A 180 9.62 6.73 11.78
CA ILE A 180 9.20 6.62 10.39
C ILE A 180 9.70 7.84 9.61
N PRO A 181 10.48 7.67 8.52
CA PRO A 181 10.90 8.79 7.69
C PRO A 181 9.69 9.56 7.16
N ASN A 182 9.77 10.89 7.11
CA ASN A 182 8.64 11.75 6.76
C ASN A 182 8.08 11.55 5.34
N LYS A 183 8.85 10.96 4.41
CA LYS A 183 8.44 10.70 3.03
C LYS A 183 7.98 9.25 2.78
N PHE A 184 7.86 8.43 3.82
CA PHE A 184 7.59 7.00 3.66
C PHE A 184 6.32 6.73 2.84
N VAL A 185 5.18 7.30 3.24
CA VAL A 185 3.90 7.11 2.54
C VAL A 185 3.90 7.75 1.16
N GLU A 186 4.55 8.90 1.02
CA GLU A 186 4.69 9.61 -0.26
C GLU A 186 5.48 8.78 -1.28
N GLN A 187 6.57 8.13 -0.86
CA GLN A 187 7.39 7.28 -1.73
C GLN A 187 6.62 6.03 -2.19
N ILE A 188 5.83 5.40 -1.32
CA ILE A 188 4.93 4.30 -1.73
C ILE A 188 3.93 4.79 -2.77
N ASP A 189 3.31 5.96 -2.54
CA ASP A 189 2.33 6.52 -3.47
C ASP A 189 2.93 6.83 -4.84
N ILE A 190 4.10 7.48 -4.88
CA ILE A 190 4.82 7.79 -6.12
C ILE A 190 5.21 6.50 -6.84
N ALA A 191 5.76 5.51 -6.12
CA ALA A 191 6.16 4.24 -6.70
C ALA A 191 4.98 3.56 -7.42
N LEU A 192 3.83 3.43 -6.75
CA LEU A 192 2.65 2.78 -7.29
C LEU A 192 1.95 3.59 -8.39
N ASN A 193 1.79 4.90 -8.20
CA ASN A 193 0.92 5.72 -9.06
C ASN A 193 1.64 6.50 -10.17
N ASP A 194 2.93 6.76 -10.02
CA ASP A 194 3.71 7.59 -10.96
C ASP A 194 4.82 6.79 -11.65
N ASN A 195 5.42 5.82 -10.96
CA ASN A 195 6.46 4.95 -11.51
C ASN A 195 5.94 3.59 -12.00
N MET A 196 4.65 3.31 -11.76
CA MET A 196 3.98 2.03 -12.12
C MET A 196 4.66 0.80 -11.50
N GLU A 197 5.30 0.97 -10.33
CA GLU A 197 5.79 -0.15 -9.55
C GLU A 197 4.64 -1.03 -9.07
N ARG A 198 4.93 -2.31 -8.86
CA ARG A 198 3.98 -3.28 -8.32
C ARG A 198 4.67 -4.10 -7.25
N PHE A 199 4.00 -4.29 -6.13
CA PHE A 199 4.43 -5.21 -5.09
C PHE A 199 3.21 -5.74 -4.33
N LEU A 200 3.33 -6.97 -3.85
CA LEU A 200 2.42 -7.59 -2.88
C LEU A 200 2.96 -7.44 -1.45
N LEU A 201 4.29 -7.40 -1.34
CA LEU A 201 5.05 -7.38 -0.10
C LEU A 201 6.30 -6.51 -0.25
N LEU A 202 6.49 -5.58 0.68
CA LEU A 202 7.78 -4.98 1.01
C LEU A 202 8.31 -5.69 2.24
N GLU A 203 9.49 -6.28 2.12
CA GLU A 203 10.15 -6.97 3.22
C GLU A 203 10.55 -5.98 4.33
N ALA A 204 10.48 -6.44 5.58
CA ALA A 204 10.95 -5.66 6.72
C ALA A 204 12.43 -5.29 6.58
N ILE A 205 12.80 -4.14 7.12
CA ILE A 205 14.20 -3.69 7.14
C ILE A 205 15.00 -4.26 8.30
N ASP A 206 14.33 -4.84 9.29
CA ASP A 206 14.88 -5.45 10.49
C ASP A 206 14.01 -6.63 10.98
N SER A 207 14.44 -7.27 12.08
CA SER A 207 13.72 -8.39 12.71
C SER A 207 12.48 -7.98 13.49
N GLU A 208 12.25 -6.67 13.67
CA GLU A 208 11.12 -6.12 14.43
C GLU A 208 9.95 -5.76 13.50
N ASN A 209 10.01 -6.22 12.24
CA ASN A 209 9.04 -5.95 11.18
C ASN A 209 8.94 -4.47 10.77
N ASN A 210 9.90 -3.62 11.09
CA ASN A 210 9.82 -2.21 10.67
C ASN A 210 9.84 -2.11 9.15
N GLY A 211 8.92 -1.30 8.61
CA GLY A 211 8.79 -1.08 7.17
C GLY A 211 8.14 -2.23 6.39
N LEU A 212 7.83 -3.37 7.05
CA LEU A 212 7.06 -4.46 6.46
C LEU A 212 5.76 -3.88 5.92
N THR A 213 5.51 -4.02 4.62
CA THR A 213 4.29 -3.49 4.00
C THR A 213 3.64 -4.54 3.11
N PHE A 214 2.35 -4.79 3.27
CA PHE A 214 1.65 -5.79 2.48
C PHE A 214 0.26 -5.31 2.06
N GLN A 215 -0.27 -5.90 0.98
CA GLN A 215 -1.63 -5.62 0.53
C GLN A 215 -2.67 -6.24 1.48
N SER A 216 -3.63 -5.42 1.94
CA SER A 216 -4.69 -5.89 2.84
C SER A 216 -5.59 -6.94 2.19
N PHE A 217 -5.80 -6.86 0.88
CA PHE A 217 -6.56 -7.87 0.14
C PHE A 217 -5.88 -9.25 0.20
N ILE A 218 -4.57 -9.31 0.00
CA ILE A 218 -3.79 -10.55 0.05
C ILE A 218 -3.77 -11.10 1.48
N PHE A 219 -3.62 -10.25 2.48
CA PHE A 219 -3.73 -10.63 3.88
C PHE A 219 -5.05 -11.38 4.15
N ASN A 220 -6.18 -10.82 3.72
CA ASN A 220 -7.49 -11.45 3.92
C ASN A 220 -7.65 -12.73 3.07
N ALA A 221 -7.18 -12.73 1.82
CA ALA A 221 -7.26 -13.89 0.94
C ALA A 221 -6.47 -15.10 1.47
N LEU A 222 -5.36 -14.85 2.17
CA LEU A 222 -4.49 -15.88 2.77
C LEU A 222 -4.78 -16.14 4.26
N ARG A 223 -5.89 -15.58 4.79
CA ARG A 223 -6.31 -15.72 6.19
C ARG A 223 -5.24 -15.27 7.20
N GLY A 224 -4.54 -14.18 6.88
CA GLY A 224 -3.54 -13.58 7.76
C GLY A 224 -2.49 -14.56 8.25
N ASN A 225 -2.26 -14.59 9.56
CA ASN A 225 -1.32 -15.48 10.26
C ASN A 225 -2.00 -16.71 10.89
N GLU A 226 -3.16 -17.15 10.38
CA GLU A 226 -3.71 -18.47 10.77
C GLU A 226 -2.81 -19.59 10.25
N ASP A 227 -2.68 -20.71 10.97
CA ASP A 227 -1.86 -21.83 10.48
C ASP A 227 -2.38 -22.35 9.14
N ALA A 228 -1.47 -22.57 8.19
CA ALA A 228 -1.77 -23.15 6.89
C ALA A 228 -0.71 -24.18 6.50
N VAL A 229 -1.16 -25.39 6.17
CA VAL A 229 -0.34 -26.38 5.46
C VAL A 229 -0.24 -25.93 4.01
N VAL A 230 0.98 -25.64 3.56
CA VAL A 230 1.22 -25.14 2.19
C VAL A 230 1.61 -26.25 1.22
N ASP A 231 1.98 -27.42 1.72
CA ASP A 231 2.33 -28.60 0.92
C ASP A 231 1.88 -29.87 1.64
N ASP A 232 0.99 -30.64 0.98
CA ASP A 232 0.41 -31.88 1.52
C ASP A 232 1.46 -32.99 1.67
N ASP A 233 2.57 -32.93 0.91
CA ASP A 233 3.59 -33.98 0.86
C ASP A 233 4.81 -33.71 1.77
N SER A 234 4.97 -32.49 2.32
CA SER A 234 6.20 -32.10 3.04
C SER A 234 6.01 -31.54 4.46
N GLU A 235 4.81 -31.61 5.05
CA GLU A 235 4.46 -31.01 6.36
C GLU A 235 4.86 -29.53 6.49
N LYS A 236 5.12 -28.84 5.37
CA LYS A 236 5.64 -27.49 5.39
C LYS A 236 4.50 -26.55 5.77
N ALA A 237 4.61 -25.95 6.94
CA ALA A 237 3.68 -24.96 7.44
C ALA A 237 4.16 -23.54 7.09
N ALA A 238 3.22 -22.66 6.74
CA ALA A 238 3.45 -21.22 6.63
C ALA A 238 2.53 -20.52 7.62
N ASN A 239 3.12 -20.00 8.69
CA ASN A 239 2.37 -19.50 9.85
C ASN A 239 2.33 -17.98 9.89
N THR A 240 3.17 -17.32 9.08
CA THR A 240 3.15 -15.87 8.91
C THR A 240 2.64 -15.47 7.52
N ILE A 241 2.04 -14.29 7.41
CA ILE A 241 1.57 -13.73 6.15
C ILE A 241 2.74 -13.52 5.19
N VAL A 242 3.93 -13.20 5.71
CA VAL A 242 5.15 -13.06 4.92
C VAL A 242 5.50 -14.38 4.24
N GLU A 243 5.53 -15.49 4.98
CA GLU A 243 5.80 -16.83 4.44
C GLU A 243 4.75 -17.24 3.42
N LYS A 244 3.46 -17.01 3.72
CA LYS A 244 2.36 -17.34 2.81
C LYS A 244 2.44 -16.56 1.51
N ILE A 245 2.71 -15.25 1.56
CA ILE A 245 2.89 -14.42 0.37
C ILE A 245 4.10 -14.91 -0.44
N LYS A 246 5.22 -15.20 0.22
CA LYS A 246 6.44 -15.72 -0.44
C LYS A 246 6.19 -17.07 -1.13
N TYR A 247 5.46 -17.96 -0.47
CA TYR A 247 5.08 -19.26 -1.03
C TYR A 247 4.21 -19.10 -2.28
N VAL A 248 3.12 -18.32 -2.18
CA VAL A 248 2.21 -18.06 -3.31
C VAL A 248 2.93 -17.36 -4.45
N ALA A 249 3.79 -16.38 -4.16
CA ALA A 249 4.56 -15.69 -5.17
C ALA A 249 5.54 -16.62 -5.89
N THR A 250 6.17 -17.55 -5.17
CA THR A 250 7.10 -18.52 -5.78
C THR A 250 6.35 -19.50 -6.68
N THR A 251 5.25 -20.08 -6.18
CA THR A 251 4.44 -21.06 -6.93
C THR A 251 3.74 -20.47 -8.16
N GLN A 252 3.41 -19.17 -8.13
CA GLN A 252 2.76 -18.47 -9.26
C GLN A 252 3.72 -17.64 -10.12
N ASN A 253 5.04 -17.74 -9.90
CA ASN A 253 6.06 -16.96 -10.62
C ASN A 253 5.86 -15.42 -10.52
N LEU A 254 5.46 -14.95 -9.33
CA LEU A 254 5.25 -13.54 -8.97
C LEU A 254 6.33 -13.01 -8.00
N THR A 255 7.49 -13.66 -7.93
CA THR A 255 8.58 -13.27 -7.01
C THR A 255 9.07 -11.83 -7.24
N CYS A 256 8.94 -11.31 -8.46
CA CYS A 256 9.22 -9.91 -8.79
C CYS A 256 8.30 -8.88 -8.09
N MET A 257 7.18 -9.34 -7.51
CA MET A 257 6.27 -8.52 -6.70
C MET A 257 6.62 -8.55 -5.20
N ILE A 258 7.68 -9.26 -4.81
CA ILE A 258 8.28 -9.15 -3.49
C ILE A 258 9.49 -8.25 -3.64
N LYS A 259 9.51 -7.15 -2.91
CA LYS A 259 10.57 -6.14 -2.99
C LYS A 259 11.11 -5.85 -1.60
N LYS A 260 12.33 -5.37 -1.52
CA LYS A 260 12.82 -4.79 -0.28
C LYS A 260 12.15 -3.44 -0.03
N CYS A 261 11.93 -3.08 1.24
CA CYS A 261 11.34 -1.78 1.57
C CYS A 261 12.16 -0.63 0.99
N GLU A 262 13.48 -0.69 1.06
CA GLU A 262 14.37 0.37 0.55
C GLU A 262 14.34 0.56 -0.98
N GLU A 263 13.88 -0.43 -1.75
CA GLU A 263 13.73 -0.28 -3.21
C GLU A 263 12.56 0.63 -3.57
N ILE A 264 11.52 0.67 -2.73
CA ILE A 264 10.32 1.49 -2.91
C ILE A 264 10.38 2.74 -2.05
N CYS A 265 10.95 2.64 -0.85
CA CYS A 265 11.09 3.71 0.12
C CYS A 265 12.57 3.96 0.48
N PRO A 266 13.40 4.50 -0.42
CA PRO A 266 14.82 4.74 -0.13
C PRO A 266 15.08 5.58 1.12
N CYS A 267 14.12 6.42 1.55
CA CYS A 267 14.25 7.23 2.76
C CYS A 267 14.40 6.40 4.04
N ILE A 268 14.00 5.13 4.03
CA ILE A 268 14.06 4.25 5.21
C ILE A 268 15.48 3.84 5.59
N ASN A 269 16.42 3.84 4.64
CA ASN A 269 17.83 3.54 4.91
C ASN A 269 18.55 4.66 5.67
N SER A 270 17.98 5.87 5.77
CA SER A 270 18.57 6.99 6.51
C SER A 270 18.62 6.78 8.03
N GLN A 271 18.13 5.63 8.51
CA GLN A 271 17.97 5.25 9.92
C GLN A 271 18.92 4.10 10.33
N LYS A 272 19.70 3.53 9.39
CA LYS A 272 20.71 2.49 9.68
C LYS A 272 22.00 3.08 10.21
#